data_AF-A0A0H5SCX2-F1
#
_entry.id   AF-A0A0H5SCX2-F1
#
_cell.length_a   1.000
_cell.length_b   1.000
_cell.length_c   1.000
_cell.angle_alpha   90.00
_cell.angle_beta   90.00
_cell.angle_gamma   90.00
#
_symmetry.space_group_name_H-M   'P 1'
#
loop_
_entity.id
_entity.type
_entity.pdbx_description
1 polymer ?
#
loop_
_entity_poly.entity_id
_entity_poly.type
_entity_poly.pdbx_seq_one_letter_code
_entity_poly.pdbx_strand_id
1 'polypeptide(L)'
;MKECESVTSGLHQSFISIHKYCIKRIFIIIIAVISFAVLLPCLLVLQKNQRKDEFDHCQKSHEIKTYFEKLVQAVNESPNLKWKAKYNPFGIRSEKPDILFNKISLNDKSNIIDKKLIDDIYKFHKSNHMKQHIRKLNDFPASELPDEFDARRKWPLCSSIHNVPNQGGCGSCYAVAVAGVASDRICIATNGTVQVILSSDDIISCCIGCGTCIGGDALKAMIYWVNEGIVTGGRDGCQPYPYDIKCGIPCPLMDFVKNAKMQRCHHKCQNIYHRNDYFNDK
;
A
#
# COMPACT_ATOMS: atom_id res chain seq x y z
N MET A 1 42.87 71.14 -44.87
CA MET A 1 41.41 70.85 -44.91
C MET A 1 41.12 69.35 -44.65
N LYS A 2 41.79 68.72 -43.67
CA LYS A 2 41.54 67.32 -43.27
C LYS A 2 41.76 67.08 -41.76
N GLU A 3 41.40 68.06 -40.92
CA GLU A 3 41.53 67.94 -39.46
C GLU A 3 40.32 68.48 -38.69
N CYS A 4 39.15 68.54 -39.33
CA CYS A 4 37.88 68.86 -38.66
C CYS A 4 36.80 67.76 -38.77
N GLU A 5 37.11 66.60 -39.36
CA GLU A 5 36.14 65.49 -39.51
C GLU A 5 36.38 64.28 -38.57
N SER A 6 37.51 64.21 -37.85
CA SER A 6 37.81 63.06 -36.97
C SER A 6 37.39 63.26 -35.50
N VAL A 7 37.19 64.50 -35.05
CA VAL A 7 36.88 64.81 -33.64
C VAL A 7 35.37 64.74 -33.36
N THR A 8 34.52 65.05 -34.34
CA THR A 8 33.06 65.02 -34.20
C THR A 8 32.47 63.60 -34.27
N SER A 9 33.12 62.66 -34.97
CA SER A 9 32.65 61.27 -35.08
C SER A 9 32.97 60.42 -33.83
N GLY A 10 34.14 60.62 -33.22
CA GLY A 10 34.58 59.89 -32.02
C GLY A 10 33.85 60.29 -30.72
N LEU A 11 33.49 61.57 -30.57
CA LEU A 11 32.66 62.06 -29.46
C LEU A 11 31.20 61.58 -29.59
N HIS A 12 30.66 61.49 -30.81
CA HIS A 12 29.30 61.00 -31.03
C HIS A 12 29.19 59.48 -30.81
N GLN A 13 30.18 58.69 -31.25
CA GLN A 13 30.23 57.24 -30.99
C GLN A 13 30.44 56.87 -29.51
N SER A 14 31.26 57.62 -28.77
CA SER A 14 31.47 57.38 -27.34
C SER A 14 30.22 57.73 -26.51
N PHE A 15 29.52 58.82 -26.85
CA PHE A 15 28.26 59.21 -26.19
C PHE A 15 27.14 58.19 -26.44
N ILE A 16 27.00 57.69 -27.68
CA ILE A 16 26.01 56.65 -28.02
C ILE A 16 26.33 55.32 -27.30
N SER A 17 27.61 54.97 -27.14
CA SER A 17 28.04 53.76 -26.44
C SER A 17 27.75 53.82 -24.93
N ILE A 18 28.05 54.95 -24.28
CA ILE A 18 27.73 55.20 -22.86
C ILE A 18 26.21 55.23 -22.65
N HIS A 19 25.46 55.87 -23.55
CA HIS A 19 24.00 55.95 -23.47
C HIS A 19 23.35 54.57 -23.64
N LYS A 20 23.85 53.74 -24.57
CA LYS A 20 23.40 52.33 -24.73
C LYS A 20 23.78 51.46 -23.52
N TYR A 21 24.93 51.69 -22.91
CA TYR A 21 25.36 50.99 -21.69
C TYR A 21 24.50 51.37 -20.48
N CYS A 22 24.21 52.66 -20.30
CA CYS A 22 23.31 53.16 -19.25
C CYS A 22 21.87 52.65 -19.45
N ILE A 23 21.34 52.68 -20.68
CA ILE A 23 20.00 52.12 -20.98
C ILE A 23 19.96 50.62 -20.69
N LYS A 24 20.99 49.84 -21.08
CA LYS A 24 21.08 48.41 -20.73
C LYS A 24 21.10 48.17 -19.22
N ARG A 25 21.88 48.95 -18.46
CA ARG A 25 21.90 48.86 -16.98
C ARG A 25 20.55 49.21 -16.36
N ILE A 26 19.90 50.27 -16.82
CA ILE A 26 18.57 50.67 -16.36
C ILE A 26 17.55 49.57 -16.68
N PHE A 27 17.60 48.99 -17.89
CA PHE A 27 16.70 47.90 -18.29
C PHE A 27 16.92 46.64 -17.45
N ILE A 28 18.16 46.28 -17.12
CA ILE A 28 18.48 45.17 -16.22
C ILE A 28 17.95 45.43 -14.81
N ILE A 29 18.11 46.65 -14.29
CA ILE A 29 17.58 47.04 -12.97
C ILE A 29 16.05 46.96 -12.98
N ILE A 30 15.39 47.46 -14.02
CA ILE A 30 13.93 47.39 -14.17
C ILE A 30 13.45 45.94 -14.22
N ILE A 31 14.10 45.07 -15.00
CA ILE A 31 13.78 43.64 -15.05
C ILE A 31 13.99 42.99 -13.68
N ALA A 32 15.07 43.31 -12.97
CA ALA A 32 15.34 42.78 -11.64
C ALA A 32 14.29 43.24 -10.62
N VAL A 33 13.88 44.51 -10.67
CA VAL A 33 12.82 45.09 -9.81
C VAL A 33 11.47 44.45 -10.12
N ILE A 34 11.10 44.29 -11.39
CA ILE A 34 9.86 43.62 -11.81
C ILE A 34 9.89 42.14 -11.41
N SER A 35 11.00 41.44 -11.62
CA SER A 35 11.17 40.04 -11.24
C SER A 35 11.03 39.88 -9.72
N PHE A 36 11.64 40.76 -8.92
CA PHE A 36 11.50 40.75 -7.47
C PHE A 36 10.06 41.07 -7.03
N ALA A 37 9.42 42.06 -7.66
CA ALA A 37 8.04 42.45 -7.39
C ALA A 37 7.00 41.38 -7.75
N VAL A 38 7.33 40.42 -8.64
CA VAL A 38 6.45 39.30 -8.99
C VAL A 38 6.81 38.03 -8.21
N LEU A 39 8.10 37.70 -8.10
CA LEU A 39 8.56 36.48 -7.45
C LEU A 39 8.40 36.53 -5.93
N LEU A 40 8.64 37.68 -5.28
CA LEU A 40 8.52 37.78 -3.83
C LEU A 40 7.08 37.59 -3.33
N PRO A 41 6.04 38.27 -3.89
CA PRO A 41 4.66 37.99 -3.50
C PRO A 41 4.24 36.55 -3.80
N CYS A 42 4.70 35.97 -4.92
CA CYS A 42 4.42 34.58 -5.26
C CYS A 42 5.01 33.62 -4.21
N LEU A 43 6.26 33.82 -3.79
CA LEU A 43 6.90 33.05 -2.71
C LEU A 43 6.17 33.22 -1.37
N LEU A 44 5.74 34.44 -1.03
CA LEU A 44 4.97 34.70 0.20
C LEU A 44 3.60 34.03 0.19
N VAL A 45 2.90 34.00 -0.96
CA VAL A 45 1.64 33.27 -1.13
C VAL A 45 1.87 31.76 -1.00
N LEU A 46 2.91 31.22 -1.63
CA LEU A 46 3.26 29.81 -1.51
C LEU A 46 3.58 29.42 -0.06
N GLN A 47 4.37 30.23 0.65
CA GLN A 47 4.67 30.01 2.07
C GLN A 47 3.43 30.14 2.98
N LYS A 48 2.49 31.04 2.65
CA LYS A 48 1.24 31.18 3.38
C LYS A 48 0.32 29.98 3.15
N ASN A 49 0.23 29.50 1.91
CA ASN A 49 -0.55 28.31 1.56
C ASN A 49 0.04 27.06 2.23
N GLN A 50 1.35 26.85 2.17
CA GLN A 50 2.02 25.74 2.86
C GLN A 50 1.75 25.75 4.38
N ARG A 51 1.87 26.91 5.03
CA ARG A 51 1.56 27.04 6.47
C ARG A 51 0.10 26.77 6.79
N LYS A 52 -0.81 27.19 5.91
CA LYS A 52 -2.24 26.92 6.07
C LYS A 52 -2.53 25.42 5.92
N ASP A 53 -1.96 24.77 4.93
CA ASP A 53 -2.12 23.32 4.72
C ASP A 53 -1.59 22.50 5.91
N GLU A 54 -0.45 22.90 6.46
CA GLU A 54 0.14 22.28 7.65
C GLU A 54 -0.73 22.48 8.91
N PHE A 55 -1.28 23.68 9.09
CA PHE A 55 -2.20 23.99 10.19
C PHE A 55 -3.51 23.20 10.08
N ASP A 56 -4.13 23.18 8.90
CA ASP A 56 -5.38 22.45 8.63
C ASP A 56 -5.19 20.93 8.84
N HIS A 57 -4.04 20.39 8.43
CA HIS A 57 -3.67 18.99 8.67
C HIS A 57 -3.51 18.67 10.17
N CYS A 58 -2.80 19.52 10.92
CA CYS A 58 -2.61 19.37 12.35
C CYS A 58 -3.94 19.39 13.10
N GLN A 59 -4.82 20.34 12.76
CA GLN A 59 -6.14 20.46 13.38
C GLN A 59 -7.02 19.23 13.11
N LYS A 60 -7.05 18.74 11.87
CA LYS A 60 -7.77 17.51 11.53
C LYS A 60 -7.23 16.28 12.25
N SER A 61 -5.91 16.16 12.35
CA SER A 61 -5.25 15.09 13.11
C SER A 61 -5.63 15.12 14.59
N HIS A 62 -5.65 16.32 15.20
CA HIS A 62 -6.07 16.51 16.58
C HIS A 62 -7.55 16.15 16.82
N GLU A 63 -8.45 16.53 15.92
CA GLU A 63 -9.87 16.18 15.99
C GLU A 63 -10.10 14.67 15.91
N ILE A 64 -9.40 13.98 15.00
CA ILE A 64 -9.48 12.52 14.85
C ILE A 64 -8.95 11.83 16.11
N LYS A 65 -7.80 12.26 16.63
CA LYS A 65 -7.23 11.72 17.87
C LYS A 65 -8.20 11.89 19.04
N THR A 66 -8.74 13.09 19.22
CA THR A 66 -9.71 13.41 20.28
C THR A 66 -10.96 12.52 20.19
N TYR A 67 -11.45 12.29 18.98
CA TYR A 67 -12.58 11.37 18.74
C TYR A 67 -12.27 9.94 19.22
N PHE A 68 -11.11 9.40 18.83
CA PHE A 68 -10.73 8.05 19.24
C PHE A 68 -10.44 7.94 20.75
N GLU A 69 -9.85 8.97 21.36
CA GLU A 69 -9.63 9.01 22.81
C GLU A 69 -10.95 8.96 23.59
N LYS A 70 -11.99 9.66 23.13
CA LYS A 70 -13.34 9.57 23.71
C LYS A 70 -13.94 8.17 23.58
N LEU A 71 -13.76 7.50 22.43
CA LEU A 71 -14.20 6.11 22.25
C LEU A 71 -13.45 5.15 23.17
N VAL A 72 -12.13 5.31 23.29
CA VAL A 72 -11.29 4.51 24.20
C VAL A 72 -11.76 4.67 25.64
N GLN A 73 -12.06 5.90 26.07
CA GLN A 73 -12.61 6.17 27.39
C GLN A 73 -13.95 5.47 27.60
N ALA A 74 -14.91 5.65 26.68
CA ALA A 74 -16.23 5.03 26.78
C ALA A 74 -16.16 3.50 26.88
N VAL A 75 -15.27 2.86 26.11
CA VAL A 75 -15.02 1.42 26.22
C VAL A 75 -14.48 1.09 27.61
N ASN A 76 -13.45 1.78 28.09
CA ASN A 76 -12.78 1.44 29.34
C ASN A 76 -13.64 1.66 30.60
N GLU A 77 -14.60 2.59 30.53
CA GLU A 77 -15.60 2.86 31.56
C GLU A 77 -16.78 1.88 31.54
N SER A 78 -16.97 1.14 30.45
CA SER A 78 -18.07 0.17 30.33
C SER A 78 -17.86 -1.02 31.30
N PRO A 79 -18.87 -1.41 32.08
CA PRO A 79 -18.74 -2.50 33.02
C PRO A 79 -18.63 -3.86 32.30
N ASN A 80 -17.98 -4.82 32.94
CA ASN A 80 -17.91 -6.23 32.52
C ASN A 80 -17.20 -6.52 31.18
N LEU A 81 -16.41 -5.59 30.64
CA LEU A 81 -15.58 -5.88 29.48
C LEU A 81 -14.34 -6.69 29.87
N LYS A 82 -14.09 -7.78 29.13
CA LYS A 82 -12.89 -8.64 29.27
C LYS A 82 -11.66 -8.09 28.54
N TRP A 83 -11.78 -6.92 27.91
CA TRP A 83 -10.73 -6.27 27.14
C TRP A 83 -10.65 -4.79 27.50
N LYS A 84 -9.51 -4.17 27.24
CA LYS A 84 -9.27 -2.74 27.42
C LYS A 84 -8.88 -2.10 26.10
N ALA A 85 -9.38 -0.90 25.86
CA ALA A 85 -9.01 -0.11 24.69
C ALA A 85 -7.80 0.78 25.01
N LYS A 86 -6.99 1.03 24.00
CA LYS A 86 -5.96 2.08 23.98
C LYS A 86 -5.99 2.75 22.62
N TYR A 87 -5.64 4.04 22.57
CA TYR A 87 -5.52 4.74 21.30
C TYR A 87 -4.56 4.01 20.37
N ASN A 88 -5.06 3.69 19.17
CA ASN A 88 -4.27 3.10 18.10
C ASN A 88 -4.02 4.19 17.03
N PRO A 89 -2.76 4.62 16.82
CA PRO A 89 -2.46 5.67 15.85
C PRO A 89 -2.76 5.26 14.41
N PHE A 90 -2.94 3.97 14.13
CA PHE A 90 -3.37 3.47 12.81
C PHE A 90 -4.90 3.53 12.60
N GLY A 91 -5.67 4.09 13.55
CA GLY A 91 -7.11 4.26 13.40
C GLY A 91 -7.47 5.27 12.32
N ILE A 92 -8.30 4.88 11.34
CA ILE A 92 -8.82 5.78 10.31
C ILE A 92 -10.26 6.17 10.67
N ARG A 93 -10.56 7.48 10.69
CA ARG A 93 -11.94 7.99 10.70
C ARG A 93 -12.28 8.46 9.29
N SER A 94 -13.19 7.77 8.62
CA SER A 94 -13.71 8.23 7.32
C SER A 94 -14.87 9.20 7.54
N GLU A 95 -14.80 10.41 6.96
CA GLU A 95 -15.88 11.40 7.04
C GLU A 95 -17.02 11.11 6.05
N LYS A 96 -16.77 10.33 4.99
CA LYS A 96 -17.74 9.94 3.95
C LYS A 96 -17.46 8.52 3.42
N PRO A 97 -17.56 7.47 4.25
CA PRO A 97 -17.23 6.10 3.84
C PRO A 97 -18.07 5.65 2.63
N ASP A 98 -19.37 5.95 2.63
CA ASP A 98 -20.30 5.42 1.61
C ASP A 98 -19.97 5.89 0.18
N ILE A 99 -19.57 7.15 -0.02
CA ILE A 99 -19.36 7.68 -1.37
C ILE A 99 -18.10 7.10 -2.01
N LEU A 100 -17.04 6.88 -1.22
CA LEU A 100 -15.77 6.40 -1.76
C LEU A 100 -15.82 4.89 -2.01
N PHE A 101 -16.32 4.11 -1.06
CA PHE A 101 -16.44 2.66 -1.22
C PHE A 101 -17.50 2.30 -2.27
N ASN A 102 -18.63 3.02 -2.37
CA ASN A 102 -19.63 2.75 -3.42
C ASN A 102 -19.11 3.10 -4.82
N LYS A 103 -18.37 4.20 -5.02
CA LYS A 103 -17.77 4.51 -6.34
C LYS A 103 -16.69 3.51 -6.76
N ILE A 104 -15.93 2.98 -5.81
CA ILE A 104 -14.87 2.01 -6.08
C ILE A 104 -15.46 0.61 -6.32
N SER A 105 -16.46 0.20 -5.54
CA SER A 105 -17.09 -1.11 -5.64
C SER A 105 -17.79 -1.36 -6.99
N LEU A 106 -18.23 -0.30 -7.70
CA LEU A 106 -18.91 -0.43 -9.00
C LEU A 106 -17.98 -0.85 -10.15
N ASN A 107 -16.66 -0.66 -10.01
CA ASN A 107 -15.68 -1.13 -11.00
C ASN A 107 -14.95 -2.41 -10.57
N ASP A 108 -15.28 -2.95 -9.39
CA ASP A 108 -14.65 -4.15 -8.87
C ASP A 108 -15.32 -5.41 -9.42
N LYS A 109 -14.62 -6.10 -10.33
CA LYS A 109 -15.04 -7.39 -10.87
C LYS A 109 -14.87 -8.54 -9.86
N SER A 110 -14.33 -8.30 -8.66
CA SER A 110 -14.27 -9.31 -7.58
C SER A 110 -15.64 -9.85 -7.19
N ASN A 111 -16.73 -9.10 -7.44
CA ASN A 111 -18.11 -9.55 -7.20
C ASN A 111 -18.66 -10.49 -8.28
N ILE A 112 -17.95 -10.69 -9.39
CA ILE A 112 -18.32 -11.70 -10.38
C ILE A 112 -17.93 -13.05 -9.79
N ILE A 113 -18.93 -13.79 -9.33
CA ILE A 113 -18.80 -15.21 -9.05
C ILE A 113 -18.67 -15.90 -10.40
N ASP A 114 -17.44 -16.24 -10.78
CA ASP A 114 -17.20 -17.03 -11.97
C ASP A 114 -17.85 -18.41 -11.79
N LYS A 115 -18.60 -18.87 -12.79
CA LYS A 115 -19.14 -20.23 -12.83
C LYS A 115 -18.04 -21.26 -12.60
N LYS A 116 -16.83 -21.02 -13.12
CA LYS A 116 -15.65 -21.86 -12.88
C LYS A 116 -15.32 -22.00 -11.40
N LEU A 117 -15.36 -20.91 -10.64
CA LEU A 117 -15.09 -20.90 -9.20
C LEU A 117 -16.08 -21.79 -8.45
N ILE A 118 -17.36 -21.65 -8.77
CA ILE A 118 -18.43 -22.45 -8.16
C ILE A 118 -18.26 -23.93 -8.50
N ASP A 119 -17.96 -24.23 -9.77
CA ASP A 119 -17.71 -25.61 -10.21
C ASP A 119 -16.49 -26.23 -9.50
N ASP A 120 -15.40 -25.47 -9.32
CA ASP A 120 -14.21 -25.91 -8.58
C ASP A 120 -14.52 -26.19 -7.10
N ILE A 121 -15.28 -25.30 -6.43
CA ILE A 121 -15.74 -25.51 -5.05
C ILE A 121 -16.60 -26.77 -4.95
N TYR A 122 -17.58 -26.93 -5.85
CA TYR A 122 -18.45 -28.11 -5.86
C TYR A 122 -17.66 -29.40 -6.10
N LYS A 123 -16.71 -29.38 -7.04
CA LYS A 123 -15.83 -30.52 -7.34
C LYS A 123 -14.98 -30.88 -6.12
N PHE A 124 -14.36 -29.89 -5.47
CA PHE A 124 -13.56 -30.09 -4.27
C PHE A 124 -14.39 -30.62 -3.11
N HIS A 125 -15.57 -30.03 -2.84
CA HIS A 125 -16.46 -30.46 -1.77
C HIS A 125 -17.01 -31.88 -1.98
N LYS A 126 -17.27 -32.27 -3.25
CA LYS A 126 -17.73 -33.63 -3.59
C LYS A 126 -16.60 -34.67 -3.61
N SER A 127 -15.34 -34.26 -3.53
CA SER A 127 -14.19 -35.18 -3.54
C SER A 127 -14.22 -36.14 -2.34
N ASN A 128 -13.70 -37.35 -2.53
CA ASN A 128 -13.60 -38.33 -1.45
C ASN A 128 -12.70 -37.84 -0.32
N HIS A 129 -11.62 -37.13 -0.66
CA HIS A 129 -10.72 -36.53 0.31
C HIS A 129 -11.45 -35.54 1.23
N MET A 130 -12.23 -34.60 0.67
CA MET A 130 -12.99 -33.65 1.48
C MET A 130 -14.06 -34.34 2.32
N LYS A 131 -14.80 -35.31 1.76
CA LYS A 131 -15.79 -36.09 2.51
C LYS A 131 -15.15 -36.82 3.69
N GLN A 132 -14.00 -37.45 3.49
CA GLN A 132 -13.26 -38.12 4.56
C GLN A 132 -12.75 -37.12 5.60
N HIS A 133 -12.23 -35.97 5.16
CA HIS A 133 -11.77 -34.92 6.06
C HIS A 133 -12.90 -34.40 6.96
N ILE A 134 -14.06 -34.07 6.38
CA ILE A 134 -15.25 -33.62 7.11
C ILE A 134 -15.71 -34.69 8.11
N ARG A 135 -15.75 -35.97 7.72
CA ARG A 135 -16.06 -37.07 8.66
C ARG A 135 -15.08 -37.09 9.82
N LYS A 136 -13.79 -37.03 9.54
CA LYS A 136 -12.75 -37.04 10.57
C LYS A 136 -12.87 -35.86 11.55
N LEU A 137 -13.30 -34.69 11.08
CA LEU A 137 -13.58 -33.53 11.93
C LEU A 137 -14.84 -33.74 12.77
N ASN A 138 -15.92 -34.26 12.18
CA ASN A 138 -17.19 -34.50 12.87
C ASN A 138 -17.08 -35.62 13.91
N ASP A 139 -16.28 -36.64 13.62
CA ASP A 139 -16.06 -37.80 14.48
C ASP A 139 -14.98 -37.54 15.54
N PHE A 140 -14.31 -36.37 15.51
CA PHE A 140 -13.26 -36.03 16.47
C PHE A 140 -13.88 -35.81 17.86
N PRO A 141 -13.48 -36.58 18.89
CA PRO A 141 -14.07 -36.46 20.20
C PRO A 141 -13.69 -35.14 20.86
N ALA A 142 -14.68 -34.36 21.27
CA ALA A 142 -14.47 -33.07 21.92
C ALA A 142 -13.62 -33.18 23.21
N SER A 143 -13.66 -34.33 23.89
CA SER A 143 -12.84 -34.61 25.08
C SER A 143 -11.34 -34.70 24.78
N GLU A 144 -10.94 -34.86 23.52
CA GLU A 144 -9.53 -34.85 23.11
C GLU A 144 -9.06 -33.45 22.67
N LEU A 145 -9.95 -32.47 22.57
CA LEU A 145 -9.54 -31.08 22.31
C LEU A 145 -8.88 -30.50 23.57
N PRO A 146 -7.74 -29.82 23.44
CA PRO A 146 -7.13 -29.16 24.58
C PRO A 146 -7.95 -27.93 24.98
N ASP A 147 -7.98 -27.62 26.28
CA ASP A 147 -8.62 -26.40 26.80
C ASP A 147 -7.99 -25.13 26.23
N GLU A 148 -6.70 -25.18 25.91
CA GLU A 148 -5.94 -24.10 25.28
C GLU A 148 -5.08 -24.62 24.14
N PHE A 149 -5.06 -23.90 23.02
CA PHE A 149 -4.23 -24.20 21.87
C PHE A 149 -3.52 -22.96 21.34
N ASP A 150 -2.22 -23.09 21.11
CA ASP A 150 -1.41 -22.07 20.44
C ASP A 150 -0.54 -22.75 19.38
N ALA A 151 -0.80 -22.41 18.11
CA ALA A 151 -0.06 -22.96 16.97
C ALA A 151 1.46 -22.71 17.07
N ARG A 152 1.87 -21.57 17.66
CA ARG A 152 3.28 -21.22 17.87
C ARG A 152 3.97 -22.17 18.85
N ARG A 153 3.23 -22.66 19.84
CA ARG A 153 3.73 -23.65 20.81
C ARG A 153 3.72 -25.06 20.22
N LYS A 154 2.73 -25.38 19.39
CA LYS A 154 2.61 -26.70 18.76
C LYS A 154 3.65 -26.93 17.65
N TRP A 155 3.94 -25.89 16.86
CA TRP A 155 4.88 -25.93 15.74
C TRP A 155 5.94 -24.83 15.85
N PRO A 156 6.80 -24.88 16.89
CA PRO A 156 7.76 -23.80 17.17
C PRO A 156 8.87 -23.67 16.12
N LEU A 157 9.09 -24.73 15.33
CA LEU A 157 10.05 -24.70 14.23
C LEU A 157 9.54 -23.94 13.00
N CYS A 158 8.22 -23.69 12.92
CA CYS A 158 7.62 -22.99 11.78
C CYS A 158 7.64 -21.48 11.99
N SER A 159 8.72 -20.84 11.55
CA SER A 159 8.94 -19.40 11.69
C SER A 159 7.81 -18.53 11.11
N SER A 160 7.14 -19.00 10.06
CA SER A 160 6.00 -18.30 9.43
C SER A 160 4.83 -18.06 10.39
N ILE A 161 4.57 -18.97 11.35
CA ILE A 161 3.46 -18.86 12.32
C ILE A 161 3.68 -17.68 13.28
N HIS A 162 4.95 -17.29 13.47
CA HIS A 162 5.35 -16.16 14.31
C HIS A 162 5.39 -14.83 13.56
N ASN A 163 5.23 -14.85 12.23
CA ASN A 163 5.34 -13.66 11.40
C ASN A 163 4.03 -12.85 11.43
N VAL A 164 4.15 -11.54 11.70
CA VAL A 164 3.02 -10.60 11.67
C VAL A 164 3.24 -9.63 10.51
N PRO A 165 2.63 -9.87 9.33
CA PRO A 165 2.85 -9.04 8.14
C PRO A 165 2.14 -7.68 8.23
N ASN A 166 2.68 -6.69 7.50
CA ASN A 166 2.08 -5.37 7.35
C ASN A 166 1.64 -5.17 5.89
N GLN A 167 0.33 -4.98 5.66
CA GLN A 167 -0.25 -4.78 4.32
C GLN A 167 -0.04 -3.36 3.75
N GLY A 168 0.52 -2.44 4.53
CA GLY A 168 0.83 -1.08 4.10
C GLY A 168 -0.37 -0.34 3.49
N GLY A 169 -0.11 0.46 2.46
CA GLY A 169 -1.12 1.24 1.74
C GLY A 169 -1.95 0.44 0.73
N CYS A 170 -2.21 -0.84 1.01
CA CYS A 170 -2.95 -1.74 0.13
C CYS A 170 -3.97 -2.55 0.95
N GLY A 171 -5.23 -2.55 0.52
CA GLY A 171 -6.35 -3.27 1.13
C GLY A 171 -6.32 -4.77 0.85
N SER A 172 -5.18 -5.42 1.08
CA SER A 172 -4.86 -6.79 0.65
C SER A 172 -4.86 -7.81 1.78
N CYS A 173 -5.58 -7.55 2.87
CA CYS A 173 -5.67 -8.48 4.00
C CYS A 173 -6.09 -9.90 3.57
N TYR A 174 -6.97 -10.04 2.57
CA TYR A 174 -7.38 -11.33 2.00
C TYR A 174 -6.18 -12.13 1.45
N ALA A 175 -5.27 -11.47 0.71
CA ALA A 175 -4.10 -12.11 0.11
C ALA A 175 -2.99 -12.35 1.15
N VAL A 176 -2.75 -11.37 2.02
CA VAL A 176 -1.75 -11.49 3.10
C VAL A 176 -2.09 -12.63 4.04
N ALA A 177 -3.37 -12.77 4.43
CA ALA A 177 -3.83 -13.85 5.28
C ALA A 177 -3.67 -15.22 4.60
N VAL A 178 -4.06 -15.36 3.32
CA VAL A 178 -3.94 -16.63 2.60
C VAL A 178 -2.49 -17.03 2.39
N ALA A 179 -1.62 -16.11 1.97
CA ALA A 179 -0.19 -16.38 1.82
C ALA A 179 0.44 -16.81 3.16
N GLY A 180 0.06 -16.18 4.27
CA GLY A 180 0.48 -16.57 5.62
C GLY A 180 0.03 -17.98 6.00
N VAL A 181 -1.27 -18.28 5.88
CA VAL A 181 -1.83 -19.62 6.18
C VAL A 181 -1.21 -20.70 5.32
N ALA A 182 -0.99 -20.43 4.03
CA ALA A 182 -0.37 -21.36 3.11
C ALA A 182 1.10 -21.64 3.48
N SER A 183 1.86 -20.59 3.82
CA SER A 183 3.23 -20.70 4.34
C SER A 183 3.30 -21.58 5.58
N ASP A 184 2.41 -21.33 6.55
CA ASP A 184 2.30 -22.11 7.79
C ASP A 184 2.00 -23.57 7.50
N ARG A 185 1.02 -23.83 6.65
CA ARG A 185 0.58 -25.19 6.32
C ARG A 185 1.65 -25.98 5.56
N ILE A 186 2.44 -25.34 4.70
CA ILE A 186 3.59 -25.98 4.05
C ILE A 186 4.60 -26.42 5.11
N CYS A 187 4.95 -25.53 6.05
CA CYS A 187 5.88 -25.87 7.11
C CYS A 187 5.34 -26.99 8.02
N ILE A 188 4.08 -26.91 8.44
CA ILE A 188 3.44 -27.93 9.29
C ILE A 188 3.41 -29.29 8.59
N ALA A 189 2.97 -29.32 7.33
CA ALA A 189 2.83 -30.56 6.57
C ALA A 189 4.19 -31.23 6.29
N THR A 190 5.25 -30.43 6.18
CA THR A 190 6.62 -30.90 5.94
C THR A 190 7.43 -31.04 7.24
N ASN A 191 6.77 -30.94 8.40
CA ASN A 191 7.38 -31.04 9.72
C ASN A 191 8.60 -30.11 9.89
N GLY A 192 8.50 -28.87 9.41
CA GLY A 192 9.56 -27.87 9.52
C GLY A 192 10.65 -27.92 8.45
N THR A 193 10.65 -28.92 7.56
CA THR A 193 11.73 -29.09 6.57
C THR A 193 11.64 -28.11 5.40
N VAL A 194 10.43 -27.67 5.03
CA VAL A 194 10.21 -26.61 4.05
C VAL A 194 9.67 -25.37 4.77
N GLN A 195 10.48 -24.31 4.81
CA GLN A 195 10.09 -23.02 5.38
C GLN A 195 10.16 -21.95 4.31
N VAL A 196 9.00 -21.52 3.85
CA VAL A 196 8.85 -20.50 2.81
C VAL A 196 7.85 -19.45 3.28
N ILE A 197 8.06 -18.22 2.85
CA ILE A 197 7.05 -17.17 2.92
C ILE A 197 6.51 -17.03 1.52
N LEU A 198 5.23 -17.28 1.30
CA LEU A 198 4.60 -17.14 -0.01
C LEU A 198 4.29 -15.67 -0.33
N SER A 199 4.29 -15.34 -1.62
CA SER A 199 4.07 -13.97 -2.09
C SER A 199 2.60 -13.60 -2.03
N SER A 200 2.26 -12.65 -1.14
CA SER A 200 0.96 -12.01 -1.21
C SER A 200 0.80 -11.17 -2.48
N ASP A 201 1.89 -10.69 -3.08
CA ASP A 201 1.84 -9.90 -4.31
C ASP A 201 1.46 -10.76 -5.53
N ASP A 202 1.89 -12.02 -5.59
CA ASP A 202 1.43 -12.95 -6.63
C ASP A 202 -0.09 -13.15 -6.56
N ILE A 203 -0.64 -13.34 -5.35
CA ILE A 203 -2.09 -13.43 -5.16
C ILE A 203 -2.78 -12.13 -5.60
N ILE A 204 -2.29 -10.98 -5.12
CA ILE A 204 -2.90 -9.68 -5.44
C ILE A 204 -2.86 -9.48 -6.94
N SER A 205 -1.69 -9.58 -7.56
CA SER A 205 -1.47 -9.16 -8.94
C SER A 205 -1.92 -10.17 -10.00
N CYS A 206 -1.82 -11.48 -9.73
CA CYS A 206 -2.04 -12.54 -10.70
C CYS A 206 -3.33 -13.35 -10.49
N CYS A 207 -3.92 -13.37 -9.29
CA CYS A 207 -5.22 -14.01 -9.13
C CYS A 207 -6.35 -13.14 -9.72
N ILE A 208 -6.82 -13.55 -10.89
CA ILE A 208 -7.96 -12.91 -11.56
C ILE A 208 -9.22 -13.12 -10.71
N GLY A 209 -9.83 -12.01 -10.28
CA GLY A 209 -11.09 -12.02 -9.53
C GLY A 209 -10.96 -12.28 -8.03
N CYS A 210 -9.75 -12.48 -7.49
CA CYS A 210 -9.54 -12.53 -6.04
C CYS A 210 -9.74 -11.17 -5.38
N GLY A 211 -9.23 -10.09 -5.99
CA GLY A 211 -9.33 -8.75 -5.42
C GLY A 211 -8.24 -7.81 -5.91
N THR A 212 -8.11 -6.68 -5.23
CA THR A 212 -7.12 -5.62 -5.51
C THR A 212 -6.64 -4.97 -4.20
N CYS A 213 -5.89 -3.87 -4.28
CA CYS A 213 -5.60 -3.03 -3.12
C CYS A 213 -6.80 -2.27 -2.53
N ILE A 214 -8.03 -2.55 -2.95
CA ILE A 214 -9.24 -1.97 -2.35
C ILE A 214 -10.16 -3.03 -1.72
N GLY A 215 -9.67 -4.26 -1.60
CA GLY A 215 -10.40 -5.38 -1.01
C GLY A 215 -10.35 -6.62 -1.89
N GLY A 216 -10.81 -7.73 -1.35
CA GLY A 216 -10.85 -9.01 -2.04
C GLY A 216 -11.45 -10.12 -1.20
N ASP A 217 -11.52 -11.30 -1.80
CA ASP A 217 -12.13 -12.49 -1.26
C ASP A 217 -11.05 -13.54 -0.93
N ALA A 218 -10.96 -13.90 0.36
CA ALA A 218 -9.96 -14.84 0.85
C ALA A 218 -10.22 -16.28 0.36
N LEU A 219 -11.48 -16.68 0.15
CA LEU A 219 -11.82 -18.00 -0.38
C LEU A 219 -11.33 -18.14 -1.82
N LYS A 220 -11.53 -17.11 -2.65
CA LYS A 220 -10.97 -17.08 -4.01
C LYS A 220 -9.45 -17.20 -4.00
N ALA A 221 -8.78 -16.49 -3.10
CA ALA A 221 -7.33 -16.58 -2.95
C ALA A 221 -6.86 -17.98 -2.50
N MET A 222 -7.60 -18.65 -1.61
CA MET A 222 -7.31 -20.06 -1.25
C MET A 222 -7.49 -21.01 -2.44
N ILE A 223 -8.50 -20.79 -3.27
CA ILE A 223 -8.74 -21.62 -4.47
C ILE A 223 -7.65 -21.37 -5.50
N TYR A 224 -7.22 -20.12 -5.69
CA TYR A 224 -6.06 -19.80 -6.53
C TYR A 224 -4.80 -20.53 -6.05
N TRP A 225 -4.53 -20.54 -4.74
CA TRP A 225 -3.41 -21.30 -4.19
C TRP A 225 -3.47 -22.79 -4.56
N VAL A 226 -4.65 -23.43 -4.42
CA VAL A 226 -4.82 -24.86 -4.72
C VAL A 226 -4.69 -25.16 -6.22
N ASN A 227 -5.25 -24.29 -7.08
CA ASN A 227 -5.33 -24.55 -8.52
C ASN A 227 -4.07 -24.13 -9.28
N GLU A 228 -3.47 -23.01 -8.91
CA GLU A 228 -2.41 -22.37 -9.69
C GLU A 228 -1.06 -22.32 -8.96
N GLY A 229 -1.05 -22.48 -7.63
CA GLY A 229 0.14 -22.25 -6.80
C GLY A 229 0.46 -20.77 -6.58
N ILE A 230 1.34 -20.49 -5.61
CA ILE A 230 1.79 -19.15 -5.27
C ILE A 230 3.31 -19.20 -5.16
N VAL A 231 4.01 -18.29 -5.83
CA VAL A 231 5.48 -18.21 -5.75
C VAL A 231 5.95 -17.76 -4.36
N THR A 232 7.22 -18.02 -4.04
CA THR A 232 7.85 -17.49 -2.85
C THR A 232 7.90 -15.95 -2.87
N GLY A 233 7.82 -15.36 -1.67
CA GLY A 233 7.90 -13.94 -1.42
C GLY A 233 8.82 -13.62 -0.26
N GLY A 234 8.51 -12.56 0.48
CA GLY A 234 9.45 -11.97 1.42
C GLY A 234 10.59 -11.22 0.69
N ARG A 235 11.59 -10.74 1.44
CA ARG A 235 12.69 -9.94 0.87
C ARG A 235 13.46 -10.70 -0.21
N ASP A 236 13.73 -11.98 0.04
CA ASP A 236 14.66 -12.80 -0.75
C ASP A 236 13.95 -13.87 -1.60
N GLY A 237 12.61 -13.86 -1.69
CA GLY A 237 11.83 -14.79 -2.51
C GLY A 237 11.63 -14.31 -3.96
N CYS A 238 10.86 -15.06 -4.74
CA CYS A 238 10.58 -14.72 -6.14
C CYS A 238 9.91 -13.35 -6.29
N GLN A 239 8.85 -13.07 -5.53
CA GLN A 239 8.09 -11.81 -5.61
C GLN A 239 7.89 -11.17 -4.23
N PRO A 240 8.76 -10.22 -3.84
CA PRO A 240 8.59 -9.44 -2.62
C PRO A 240 7.34 -8.56 -2.64
N TYR A 241 6.83 -8.26 -1.44
CA TYR A 241 5.69 -7.36 -1.29
C TYR A 241 6.06 -5.91 -1.68
N PRO A 242 5.41 -5.29 -2.69
CA PRO A 242 5.89 -4.05 -3.28
C PRO A 242 5.30 -2.79 -2.62
N TYR A 243 4.29 -2.93 -1.78
CA TYR A 243 3.55 -1.79 -1.23
C TYR A 243 4.28 -1.22 -0.02
N ASP A 244 4.41 0.11 0.00
CA ASP A 244 5.10 0.81 1.08
C ASP A 244 4.37 0.60 2.41
N ILE A 245 5.12 0.14 3.41
CA ILE A 245 4.64 -0.04 4.79
C ILE A 245 4.84 1.23 5.65
N LYS A 246 5.52 2.25 5.10
CA LYS A 246 5.81 3.55 5.72
C LYS A 246 4.98 4.69 5.12
N CYS A 247 3.91 4.39 4.38
CA CYS A 247 3.05 5.39 3.72
C CYS A 247 2.31 6.37 4.64
N GLY A 248 2.36 6.15 5.96
CA GLY A 248 1.73 7.00 6.95
C GLY A 248 1.16 6.18 8.09
N ILE A 249 0.67 6.87 9.11
CA ILE A 249 0.08 6.27 10.29
C ILE A 249 -1.27 6.96 10.54
N PRO A 250 -2.39 6.43 10.00
CA PRO A 250 -2.48 5.34 9.02
C PRO A 250 -2.11 5.78 7.59
N CYS A 251 -1.93 4.81 6.68
CA CYS A 251 -1.66 5.13 5.28
C CYS A 251 -2.85 5.85 4.61
N PRO A 252 -2.59 6.88 3.79
CA PRO A 252 -3.61 7.59 3.04
C PRO A 252 -4.45 6.66 2.17
N LEU A 253 -5.76 6.87 2.17
CA LEU A 253 -6.72 6.11 1.35
C LEU A 253 -6.45 6.23 -0.16
N MET A 254 -5.81 7.33 -0.59
CA MET A 254 -5.37 7.51 -1.96
C MET A 254 -4.28 6.52 -2.39
N ASP A 255 -3.46 6.04 -1.45
CA ASP A 255 -2.44 5.02 -1.76
C ASP A 255 -3.10 3.69 -2.14
N PHE A 256 -4.18 3.31 -1.47
CA PHE A 256 -4.96 2.10 -1.78
C PHE A 256 -5.48 2.15 -3.21
N VAL A 257 -6.06 3.29 -3.61
CA VAL A 257 -6.59 3.52 -4.97
C VAL A 257 -5.47 3.55 -6.01
N LYS A 258 -4.37 4.22 -5.72
CA LYS A 258 -3.20 4.29 -6.60
C LYS A 258 -2.61 2.90 -6.82
N ASN A 259 -2.39 2.16 -5.74
CA ASN A 259 -1.80 0.82 -5.75
C ASN A 259 -2.70 -0.17 -6.50
N ALA A 260 -4.02 -0.08 -6.35
CA ALA A 260 -4.95 -0.91 -7.11
C ALA A 260 -4.89 -0.65 -8.63
N LYS A 261 -4.61 0.59 -9.05
CA LYS A 261 -4.44 0.94 -10.48
C LYS A 261 -3.08 0.51 -11.03
N MET A 262 -2.05 0.51 -10.19
CA MET A 262 -0.68 0.16 -10.60
C MET A 262 -0.41 -1.34 -10.58
N GLN A 263 -1.24 -2.11 -9.87
CA GLN A 263 -1.20 -3.56 -9.80
C GLN A 263 -1.18 -4.20 -11.19
N ARG A 264 -0.18 -5.04 -11.44
CA ARG A 264 -0.02 -5.81 -12.68
C ARG A 264 0.59 -7.16 -12.36
N CYS A 265 0.01 -8.23 -12.90
CA CYS A 265 0.62 -9.55 -12.80
C CYS A 265 1.96 -9.57 -13.55
N HIS A 266 2.99 -10.07 -12.88
CA HIS A 266 4.30 -10.29 -13.48
C HIS A 266 4.65 -11.77 -13.36
N HIS A 267 4.76 -12.50 -14.48
CA HIS A 267 5.21 -13.90 -14.46
C HIS A 267 6.75 -13.99 -14.45
N LYS A 268 7.39 -13.27 -13.51
CA LYS A 268 8.84 -13.21 -13.38
C LYS A 268 9.24 -12.94 -11.92
N CYS A 269 10.29 -13.63 -11.47
CA CYS A 269 10.93 -13.35 -10.19
C CYS A 269 11.86 -12.14 -10.24
N GLN A 270 12.12 -11.53 -9.08
CA GLN A 270 13.11 -10.47 -8.96
C GLN A 270 14.51 -10.94 -9.37
N ASN A 271 15.34 -10.02 -9.88
CA ASN A 271 16.63 -10.37 -10.48
C ASN A 271 17.65 -10.99 -9.49
N ILE A 272 17.49 -10.76 -8.18
CA ILE A 272 18.35 -11.34 -7.15
C ILE A 272 17.93 -12.76 -6.74
N TYR A 273 16.79 -13.24 -7.25
CA TYR A 273 16.30 -14.58 -7.00
C TYR A 273 16.80 -15.53 -8.09
N HIS A 274 17.64 -16.50 -7.69
CA HIS A 274 18.30 -17.42 -8.63
C HIS A 274 17.95 -18.89 -8.42
N ARG A 275 17.03 -19.21 -7.49
CA ARG A 275 16.69 -20.60 -7.17
C ARG A 275 15.81 -21.24 -8.25
N ASN A 276 14.74 -20.53 -8.64
CA ASN A 276 13.78 -20.98 -9.64
C ASN A 276 13.34 -19.80 -10.52
N ASP A 277 12.78 -20.10 -11.70
CA ASP A 277 11.93 -19.14 -12.41
C ASP A 277 10.52 -19.10 -11.81
N TYR A 278 9.69 -18.16 -12.29
CA TYR A 278 8.35 -17.94 -11.74
C TYR A 278 7.46 -19.20 -11.77
N PHE A 279 7.50 -20.00 -12.83
CA PHE A 279 6.61 -21.15 -12.95
C PHE A 279 7.11 -22.35 -12.14
N ASN A 280 8.43 -22.53 -12.06
CA ASN A 280 9.05 -23.58 -11.25
C ASN A 280 9.09 -23.26 -9.75
N ASP A 281 8.80 -22.01 -9.36
CA ASP A 281 8.72 -21.61 -7.96
C ASP A 281 7.34 -21.82 -7.32
N LYS A 282 6.32 -22.13 -8.13
CA LYS A 282 4.97 -22.46 -7.68
C LYS A 282 4.84 -23.92 -7.30
#